data_AF-A0A8J4USD7-F1
#
_entry.id   AF-A0A8J4USD7-F1
#
_cell.length_a   1.000
_cell.length_b   1.000
_cell.length_c   1.000
_cell.angle_alpha   90.00
_cell.angle_beta   90.00
_cell.angle_gamma   90.00
#
_symmetry.space_group_name_H-M   'P 1'
#
loop_
_entity.id
_entity.type
_entity.pdbx_description
1 polymer ?
#
loop_
_entity_poly.entity_id
_entity_poly.type
_entity_poly.pdbx_seq_one_letter_code
_entity_poly.pdbx_strand_id
1 'polypeptide(L)'
;DMLKNTPKGHVDRLPLQLALTELETLAEKLNEQKRVADQITETQQLARSVSDRSLSKALNSDQNSLVLCETLIETVYSERGQILKSKERKVFLFNNMLVCANVNVKGPPDISNLVPVGPKYTMKWSAPLLQVQAVEVSKDALVQQGGVKRSGSSSTPGKVILGPPRLYQELHELQHDLSVVEQVTGLVGTLQGIYQNLNTTVAQDWCLALQRLIRIKEEQIQSANKCRLRLQVPGKPDKSGRPVSFMVVFNTPSPLSKISWVNRLHLAKIAQREENTPGWICAEDDGRTKAPLWCPLLSCRMPVFTSKAQECKLKAALHNPVQCALLGFSAASTSLPQGYLW
;
A
#
# COMPACT_ATOMS: atom_id res chain seq x y z
N ASP A 1 -28.93 -8.44 -24.63
CA ASP A 1 -30.38 -8.71 -24.47
C ASP A 1 -30.96 -9.75 -25.43
N MET A 2 -30.52 -9.85 -26.68
CA MET A 2 -31.08 -10.84 -27.63
C MET A 2 -31.04 -12.29 -27.09
N LEU A 3 -29.92 -12.73 -26.49
CA LEU A 3 -29.80 -14.06 -25.86
C LEU A 3 -30.78 -14.33 -24.71
N LYS A 4 -31.29 -13.28 -24.05
CA LYS A 4 -32.33 -13.40 -23.01
C LYS A 4 -33.69 -13.74 -23.64
N ASN A 5 -33.92 -13.31 -24.87
CA ASN A 5 -35.17 -13.52 -25.62
C ASN A 5 -35.10 -14.72 -26.60
N THR A 6 -33.94 -15.36 -26.75
CA THR A 6 -33.78 -16.54 -27.62
C THR A 6 -33.86 -17.84 -26.79
N PRO A 7 -34.87 -18.72 -26.97
CA PRO A 7 -35.03 -19.92 -26.14
C PRO A 7 -33.95 -20.98 -26.37
N LYS A 8 -33.80 -21.91 -25.43
CA LYS A 8 -32.89 -23.06 -25.55
C LYS A 8 -33.39 -23.96 -26.70
N GLY A 9 -32.52 -24.26 -27.67
CA GLY A 9 -32.84 -25.06 -28.87
C GLY A 9 -33.12 -24.24 -30.13
N HIS A 10 -33.20 -22.91 -30.04
CA HIS A 10 -33.30 -22.04 -31.22
C HIS A 10 -32.01 -22.09 -32.05
N VAL A 11 -32.13 -22.16 -33.38
CA VAL A 11 -30.99 -22.28 -34.33
C VAL A 11 -29.96 -21.16 -34.16
N ASP A 12 -30.43 -19.93 -33.91
CA ASP A 12 -29.56 -18.77 -33.74
C ASP A 12 -28.92 -18.65 -32.34
N ARG A 13 -29.31 -19.48 -31.37
CA ARG A 13 -28.82 -19.31 -29.99
C ARG A 13 -27.31 -19.50 -29.88
N LEU A 14 -26.76 -20.54 -30.52
CA LEU A 14 -25.32 -20.81 -30.51
C LEU A 14 -24.52 -19.71 -31.25
N PRO A 15 -24.89 -19.31 -32.49
CA PRO A 15 -24.29 -18.15 -33.15
C PRO A 15 -24.29 -16.88 -32.29
N LEU A 16 -25.41 -16.59 -31.61
CA LEU A 16 -25.52 -15.43 -30.73
C LEU A 16 -24.61 -15.51 -29.49
N GLN A 17 -24.39 -16.70 -28.94
CA GLN A 17 -23.44 -16.90 -27.83
C GLN A 17 -22.00 -16.67 -28.28
N LEU A 18 -21.61 -17.20 -29.45
CA LEU A 18 -20.29 -17.00 -30.01
C LEU A 18 -20.02 -15.50 -30.30
N ALA A 19 -20.99 -14.82 -30.92
CA ALA A 19 -20.90 -13.39 -31.18
C ALA A 19 -20.80 -12.56 -29.90
N LEU A 20 -21.52 -12.92 -28.84
CA LEU A 20 -21.41 -12.24 -27.54
C LEU A 20 -20.00 -12.40 -26.96
N THR A 21 -19.47 -13.62 -26.90
CA THR A 21 -18.12 -13.89 -26.38
C THR A 21 -17.06 -13.14 -27.18
N GLU A 22 -17.20 -13.08 -28.50
CA GLU A 22 -16.28 -12.32 -29.36
C GLU A 22 -16.37 -10.81 -29.08
N LEU A 23 -17.58 -10.26 -28.96
CA LEU A 23 -17.78 -8.85 -28.62
C LEU A 23 -17.23 -8.51 -27.23
N GLU A 24 -17.43 -9.36 -26.23
CA GLU A 24 -16.87 -9.21 -24.89
C GLU A 24 -15.34 -9.19 -24.94
N THR A 25 -14.74 -10.14 -25.67
CA THR A 25 -13.29 -10.21 -25.84
C THR A 25 -12.72 -8.97 -26.55
N LEU A 26 -13.40 -8.48 -27.59
CA LEU A 26 -12.99 -7.27 -28.32
C LEU A 26 -13.16 -6.01 -27.45
N ALA A 27 -14.24 -5.92 -26.68
CA ALA A 27 -14.47 -4.82 -25.75
C ALA A 27 -13.41 -4.79 -24.64
N GLU A 28 -13.04 -5.95 -24.08
CA GLU A 28 -11.94 -6.07 -23.12
C GLU A 28 -10.61 -5.60 -23.71
N LYS A 29 -10.27 -6.07 -24.92
CA LYS A 29 -9.04 -5.64 -25.63
C LYS A 29 -9.02 -4.14 -25.86
N LEU A 30 -10.14 -3.55 -26.29
CA LEU A 30 -10.25 -2.12 -26.54
C LEU A 30 -10.12 -1.32 -25.23
N ASN A 31 -10.79 -1.75 -24.16
CA ASN A 31 -10.69 -1.13 -22.85
C ASN A 31 -9.25 -1.18 -22.30
N GLU A 32 -8.56 -2.31 -22.49
CA GLU A 32 -7.16 -2.45 -22.06
C GLU A 32 -6.23 -1.56 -22.88
N GLN A 33 -6.43 -1.48 -24.21
CA GLN A 33 -5.66 -0.56 -25.06
C GLN A 33 -5.87 0.91 -24.66
N LYS A 34 -7.12 1.30 -24.39
CA LYS A 34 -7.43 2.64 -23.88
C LYS A 34 -6.73 2.89 -22.54
N ARG A 35 -6.81 1.94 -21.61
CA ARG A 35 -6.15 2.03 -20.29
C ARG A 35 -4.64 2.23 -20.44
N VAL A 36 -3.99 1.50 -21.33
CA VAL A 36 -2.55 1.63 -21.61
C VAL A 36 -2.24 2.98 -22.24
N ALA A 37 -3.02 3.44 -23.21
CA ALA A 37 -2.85 4.76 -23.82
C ALA A 37 -2.99 5.89 -22.79
N ASP A 38 -3.98 5.82 -21.90
CA ASP A 38 -4.18 6.78 -20.81
C ASP A 38 -2.97 6.78 -19.85
N GLN A 39 -2.41 5.60 -19.52
CA GLN A 39 -1.21 5.50 -18.68
C GLN A 39 0.05 6.08 -19.34
N ILE A 40 0.22 5.86 -20.64
CA ILE A 40 1.34 6.43 -21.40
C ILE A 40 1.22 7.95 -21.43
N THR A 41 0.03 8.48 -21.69
CA THR A 41 -0.18 9.94 -21.72
C THR A 41 0.05 10.58 -20.35
N GLU A 42 -0.42 9.97 -19.25
CA GLU A 42 -0.11 10.44 -17.88
C GLU A 42 1.41 10.43 -17.60
N THR A 43 2.12 9.36 -18.01
CA THR A 43 3.56 9.22 -17.81
C THR A 43 4.35 10.27 -18.61
N GLN A 44 3.95 10.52 -19.87
CA GLN A 44 4.55 11.56 -20.70
C GLN A 44 4.32 12.96 -20.12
N GLN A 45 3.14 13.24 -19.56
CA GLN A 45 2.87 14.50 -18.87
C GLN A 45 3.74 14.67 -17.63
N LEU A 46 3.92 13.60 -16.84
CA LEU A 46 4.85 13.60 -15.72
C LEU A 46 6.28 13.89 -16.18
N ALA A 47 6.76 13.21 -17.23
CA ALA A 47 8.12 13.39 -17.75
C ALA A 47 8.39 14.81 -18.25
N ARG A 48 7.40 15.48 -18.84
CA ARG A 48 7.50 16.90 -19.26
C ARG A 48 7.66 17.87 -18.09
N SER A 49 7.20 17.49 -16.89
CA SER A 49 7.31 18.33 -15.68
C SER A 49 8.65 18.21 -14.96
N VAL A 50 9.48 17.23 -15.35
CA VAL A 50 10.77 16.96 -14.72
C VAL A 50 11.84 17.82 -15.40
N SER A 51 12.50 18.68 -14.62
CA SER A 51 13.60 19.53 -15.10
C SER A 51 14.88 18.73 -15.41
N ASP A 52 15.07 17.61 -14.73
CA ASP A 52 16.20 16.70 -14.95
C ASP A 52 16.00 15.87 -16.23
N ARG A 53 16.83 16.15 -17.25
CA ARG A 53 16.80 15.47 -18.55
C ARG A 53 17.10 13.98 -18.46
N SER A 54 17.83 13.52 -17.44
CA SER A 54 18.14 12.10 -17.27
C SER A 54 16.91 11.33 -16.77
N LEU A 55 16.21 11.87 -15.77
CA LEU A 55 14.98 11.30 -15.24
C LEU A 55 13.83 11.38 -16.26
N SER A 56 13.72 12.46 -17.03
CA SER A 56 12.69 12.55 -18.08
C SER A 56 12.93 11.53 -19.21
N LYS A 57 14.18 11.26 -19.57
CA LYS A 57 14.53 10.15 -20.49
C LYS A 57 14.21 8.79 -19.89
N ALA A 58 14.51 8.57 -18.60
CA ALA A 58 14.19 7.33 -17.92
C ALA A 58 12.67 7.07 -17.86
N LEU A 59 11.86 8.11 -17.62
CA LEU A 59 10.40 8.02 -17.59
C LEU A 59 9.78 7.73 -18.97
N ASN A 60 10.40 8.24 -20.04
CA ASN A 60 9.97 7.98 -21.42
C ASN A 60 10.64 6.75 -22.04
N SER A 61 11.45 6.01 -21.27
CA SER A 61 12.10 4.79 -21.75
C SER A 61 11.07 3.67 -21.85
N ASP A 62 11.09 2.92 -22.95
CA ASP A 62 10.25 1.73 -23.15
C ASP A 62 10.52 0.65 -22.08
N GLN A 63 11.70 0.67 -21.46
CA GLN A 63 12.06 -0.23 -20.36
C GLN A 63 11.39 0.15 -19.02
N ASN A 64 10.85 1.37 -18.89
CA ASN A 64 10.29 1.86 -17.65
C ASN A 64 8.76 1.70 -17.61
N SER A 65 8.32 0.47 -17.37
CA SER A 65 6.90 0.14 -17.33
C SER A 65 6.22 0.66 -16.06
N LEU A 66 5.07 1.29 -16.19
CA LEU A 66 4.21 1.67 -15.06
C LEU A 66 3.51 0.43 -14.48
N VAL A 67 3.72 0.16 -13.20
CA VAL A 67 3.16 -0.99 -12.47
C VAL A 67 1.86 -0.65 -11.77
N LEU A 68 1.82 0.50 -11.09
CA LEU A 68 0.64 0.98 -10.35
C LEU A 68 0.65 2.51 -10.34
N CYS A 69 -0.54 3.10 -10.49
CA CYS A 69 -0.72 4.55 -10.44
C CYS A 69 -2.01 4.85 -9.70
N GLU A 70 -1.93 5.61 -8.62
CA GLU A 70 -3.10 5.95 -7.80
C GLU A 70 -2.93 7.32 -7.16
N THR A 71 -4.04 8.00 -6.94
CA THR A 71 -4.08 9.25 -6.20
C THR A 71 -4.23 8.96 -4.71
N LEU A 72 -3.25 9.38 -3.91
CA LEU A 72 -3.15 9.12 -2.47
C LEU A 72 -3.08 10.44 -1.68
N ILE A 73 -3.44 10.39 -0.40
CA ILE A 73 -3.33 11.56 0.49
C ILE A 73 -2.04 11.47 1.30
N GLU A 74 -1.05 12.30 0.96
CA GLU A 74 0.18 12.44 1.73
C GLU A 74 -0.09 13.26 3.01
N THR A 75 0.20 12.67 4.16
CA THR A 75 0.04 13.32 5.47
C THR A 75 1.42 13.58 6.10
N VAL A 76 1.71 14.83 6.41
CA VAL A 76 2.92 15.26 7.12
C VAL A 76 2.55 15.53 8.57
N TYR A 77 3.23 14.88 9.49
CA TYR A 77 3.04 15.05 10.93
C TYR A 77 4.10 15.96 11.54
N SER A 78 3.71 16.70 12.57
CA SER A 78 4.60 17.39 13.50
C SER A 78 5.29 16.39 14.41
N GLU A 79 6.40 16.80 15.05
CA GLU A 79 7.02 16.03 16.12
C GLU A 79 6.04 15.73 17.27
N ARG A 80 5.03 16.59 17.47
CA ARG A 80 3.94 16.41 18.44
C ARG A 80 2.81 15.51 17.93
N GLY A 81 2.94 14.90 16.77
CA GLY A 81 1.91 14.07 16.14
C GLY A 81 0.75 14.85 15.47
N GLN A 82 0.72 16.17 15.55
CA GLN A 82 -0.32 16.95 14.86
C GLN A 82 -0.16 16.86 13.33
N ILE A 83 -1.26 16.83 12.60
CA ILE A 83 -1.22 16.88 11.13
C ILE A 83 -0.83 18.30 10.72
N LEU A 84 0.37 18.46 10.15
CA LEU A 84 0.85 19.74 9.61
C LEU A 84 0.28 20.01 8.23
N LYS A 85 0.29 18.98 7.37
CA LYS A 85 -0.16 19.09 5.98
C LYS A 85 -0.83 17.79 5.55
N SER A 86 -1.95 17.92 4.84
CA SER A 86 -2.61 16.84 4.14
C SER A 86 -2.78 17.29 2.70
N LYS A 87 -2.18 16.57 1.74
CA LYS A 87 -2.24 16.95 0.34
C LYS A 87 -2.42 15.73 -0.56
N GLU A 88 -3.30 15.89 -1.53
CA GLU A 88 -3.50 14.90 -2.59
C GLU A 88 -2.28 14.86 -3.53
N ARG A 89 -1.80 13.65 -3.79
CA ARG A 89 -0.62 13.35 -4.59
C ARG A 89 -0.95 12.23 -5.55
N LYS A 90 -0.51 12.35 -6.81
CA LYS A 90 -0.48 11.21 -7.72
C LYS A 90 0.83 10.48 -7.50
N VAL A 91 0.75 9.18 -7.19
CA VAL A 91 1.92 8.34 -6.95
C VAL A 91 2.02 7.33 -8.09
N PHE A 92 3.20 7.25 -8.69
CA PHE A 92 3.52 6.38 -9.82
C PHE A 92 4.57 5.36 -9.37
N LEU A 93 4.21 4.09 -9.39
CA LEU A 93 5.12 2.97 -9.18
C LEU A 93 5.55 2.45 -10.55
N PHE A 94 6.81 2.65 -10.90
CA PHE A 94 7.45 2.02 -12.04
C PHE A 94 8.18 0.75 -11.59
N ASN A 95 8.67 -0.02 -12.55
CA ASN A 95 9.43 -1.24 -12.29
C ASN A 95 10.72 -0.99 -11.47
N ASN A 96 11.40 0.14 -11.64
CA ASN A 96 12.67 0.45 -10.96
C ASN A 96 12.63 1.71 -10.08
N MET A 97 11.52 2.46 -10.07
CA MET A 97 11.45 3.77 -9.43
C MET A 97 10.05 4.07 -8.88
N LEU A 98 9.99 4.81 -7.77
CA LEU A 98 8.76 5.37 -7.22
C LEU A 98 8.78 6.89 -7.39
N VAL A 99 7.69 7.47 -7.92
CA VAL A 99 7.57 8.92 -8.13
C VAL A 99 6.31 9.44 -7.45
N CYS A 100 6.45 10.56 -6.72
CA CYS A 100 5.33 11.29 -6.12
C CYS A 100 5.22 12.67 -6.78
N ALA A 101 4.02 13.03 -7.26
CA ALA A 101 3.76 14.28 -7.95
C ALA A 101 2.58 15.07 -7.33
N ASN A 102 2.60 16.39 -7.44
CA ASN A 102 1.38 17.19 -7.27
C ASN A 102 0.49 17.00 -8.50
N VAL A 103 -0.83 17.05 -8.27
CA VAL A 103 -1.83 17.12 -9.33
C VAL A 103 -2.27 18.58 -9.47
N ASN A 104 -2.12 19.15 -10.66
CA ASN A 104 -2.57 20.49 -11.00
C ASN A 104 -3.68 20.39 -12.06
N VAL A 105 -4.93 20.43 -11.60
CA VAL A 105 -6.12 20.32 -12.48
C VAL A 105 -6.49 21.67 -13.12
N LYS A 106 -5.95 22.78 -12.60
CA LYS A 106 -6.28 24.14 -13.05
C LYS A 106 -5.23 24.68 -14.02
N GLY A 107 -5.32 24.31 -15.29
CA GLY A 107 -4.71 25.08 -16.38
C GLY A 107 -5.78 25.94 -17.05
N PRO A 108 -5.50 27.18 -17.49
CA PRO A 108 -6.41 27.91 -18.37
C PRO A 108 -6.65 27.08 -19.64
N PRO A 109 -7.85 27.09 -20.22
CA PRO A 109 -8.06 26.53 -21.56
C PRO A 109 -7.22 27.35 -22.54
N ASP A 110 -6.15 26.76 -23.07
CA ASP A 110 -5.47 27.34 -24.22
C ASP A 110 -6.44 27.28 -25.41
N ILE A 111 -6.87 28.45 -25.86
CA ILE A 111 -7.91 28.64 -26.89
C ILE A 111 -7.51 27.99 -28.24
N SER A 112 -6.24 27.58 -28.41
CA SER A 112 -5.76 26.90 -29.61
C SER A 112 -5.86 25.36 -29.59
N ASN A 113 -6.19 24.73 -28.45
CA ASN A 113 -6.22 23.28 -28.32
C ASN A 113 -7.66 22.79 -28.03
N LEU A 114 -8.33 22.26 -29.06
CA LEU A 114 -9.69 21.70 -29.02
C LEU A 114 -9.84 20.43 -28.15
N VAL A 115 -8.79 20.02 -27.42
CA VAL A 115 -8.77 18.83 -26.58
C VAL A 115 -8.49 19.26 -25.14
N PRO A 116 -9.33 18.86 -24.15
CA PRO A 116 -9.07 19.15 -22.75
C PRO A 116 -7.66 18.66 -22.38
N VAL A 117 -6.78 19.60 -21.99
CA VAL A 117 -5.46 19.25 -21.48
C VAL A 117 -5.69 18.53 -20.16
N GLY A 118 -5.39 17.23 -20.11
CA GLY A 118 -5.49 16.43 -18.89
C GLY A 118 -4.71 17.00 -17.70
N PRO A 119 -4.88 16.44 -16.49
CA PRO A 119 -4.27 16.97 -15.28
C PRO A 119 -2.74 17.10 -15.42
N LYS A 120 -2.19 18.29 -15.15
CA LYS A 120 -0.74 18.51 -15.20
C LYS A 120 -0.10 18.01 -13.90
N TYR A 121 0.89 17.13 -14.02
CA TYR A 121 1.67 16.66 -12.88
C TYR A 121 2.92 17.51 -12.66
N THR A 122 3.35 17.67 -11.41
CA THR A 122 4.66 18.26 -11.09
C THR A 122 5.36 17.41 -10.05
N MET A 123 6.53 16.86 -10.39
CA MET A 123 7.26 15.93 -9.53
C MET A 123 7.65 16.60 -8.20
N LYS A 124 7.34 15.95 -7.08
CA LYS A 124 7.75 16.36 -5.73
C LYS A 124 9.06 15.69 -5.34
N TRP A 125 9.13 14.38 -5.56
CA TRP A 125 10.32 13.56 -5.34
C TRP A 125 10.22 12.28 -6.15
N SER A 126 11.37 11.67 -6.41
CA SER A 126 11.52 10.33 -6.97
C SER A 126 12.54 9.55 -6.15
N ALA A 127 12.43 8.23 -6.15
CA ALA A 127 13.37 7.36 -5.44
C ALA A 127 13.55 6.02 -6.16
N PRO A 128 14.79 5.48 -6.22
CA PRO A 128 15.03 4.12 -6.73
C PRO A 128 14.26 3.09 -5.89
N LEU A 129 13.56 2.18 -6.55
CA LEU A 129 12.63 1.28 -5.88
C LEU A 129 13.33 0.35 -4.87
N LEU A 130 14.56 -0.07 -5.16
CA LEU A 130 15.37 -0.92 -4.27
C LEU A 130 15.66 -0.25 -2.91
N GLN A 131 15.67 1.08 -2.85
CA GLN A 131 15.94 1.86 -1.64
C GLN A 131 14.68 2.26 -0.87
N VAL A 132 13.48 2.05 -1.43
CA VAL A 132 12.21 2.39 -0.78
C VAL A 132 11.74 1.21 0.06
N GLN A 133 11.45 1.37 1.35
CA GLN A 133 10.94 0.27 2.20
C GLN A 133 9.52 0.55 2.69
N ALA A 134 8.62 -0.42 2.57
CA ALA A 134 7.31 -0.34 3.22
C ALA A 134 7.47 -0.69 4.71
N VAL A 135 6.95 0.17 5.59
CA VAL A 135 7.05 0.03 7.04
C VAL A 135 5.69 -0.36 7.61
N GLU A 136 5.59 -1.57 8.17
CA GLU A 136 4.39 -2.03 8.87
C GLU A 136 4.47 -1.69 10.36
N VAL A 137 3.30 -1.41 10.96
CA VAL A 137 3.18 -1.23 12.40
C VAL A 137 3.00 -2.62 13.00
N SER A 138 4.07 -3.19 13.56
CA SER A 138 3.94 -4.44 14.32
C SER A 138 3.07 -4.20 15.57
N LYS A 139 2.29 -5.21 15.96
CA LYS A 139 1.40 -5.16 17.13
C LYS A 139 2.14 -4.81 18.43
N ASP A 140 3.44 -5.08 18.51
CA ASP A 140 4.28 -4.83 19.69
C ASP A 140 4.52 -3.34 19.99
N ALA A 141 4.30 -2.45 19.01
CA ALA A 141 4.41 -1.00 19.23
C ALA A 141 3.24 -0.45 20.08
N LEU A 142 2.11 -1.15 20.15
CA LEU A 142 0.95 -0.79 20.98
C LEU A 142 1.15 -1.24 22.44
N VAL A 143 1.87 -2.33 22.68
CA VAL A 143 2.05 -2.92 24.02
C VAL A 143 3.08 -2.15 24.86
N GLN A 144 4.06 -1.49 24.24
CA GLN A 144 5.07 -0.72 24.97
C GLN A 144 4.61 0.67 25.47
N GLN A 145 3.36 1.06 25.22
CA GLN A 145 2.76 2.27 25.81
C GLN A 145 2.02 1.99 27.13
N GLY A 146 1.70 0.74 27.45
CA GLY A 146 0.97 0.36 28.67
C GLY A 146 1.83 -0.12 29.84
N GLY A 147 3.16 -0.12 29.72
CA GLY A 147 4.06 -0.59 30.77
C GLY A 147 4.60 0.55 31.61
N VAL A 148 4.11 0.70 32.85
CA VAL A 148 4.79 1.45 33.91
C VAL A 148 6.20 0.87 34.10
N LYS A 149 7.21 1.46 33.44
CA LYS A 149 8.62 1.19 33.72
C LYS A 149 9.19 2.32 34.54
N ARG A 150 9.50 1.97 35.79
CA ARG A 150 10.21 2.77 36.78
C ARG A 150 11.56 3.25 36.22
N SER A 151 11.90 4.48 36.60
CA SER A 151 13.21 5.14 36.67
C SER A 151 14.41 4.47 35.98
N GLY A 152 14.98 5.18 35.00
CA GLY A 152 16.24 4.83 34.36
C GLY A 152 16.49 5.67 33.11
N SER A 153 17.22 6.77 33.27
CA SER A 153 17.60 7.73 32.22
C SER A 153 18.23 7.09 30.98
N SER A 154 17.53 7.10 29.85
CA SER A 154 18.15 7.27 28.52
C SER A 154 17.08 7.73 27.51
N SER A 155 17.11 9.02 27.20
CA SER A 155 16.32 9.62 26.12
C SER A 155 16.82 9.10 24.78
N THR A 156 16.11 8.14 24.20
CA THR A 156 16.26 7.77 22.79
C THR A 156 15.42 8.74 21.94
N PRO A 157 16.01 9.48 20.99
CA PRO A 157 15.24 10.36 20.14
C PRO A 157 14.50 9.51 19.10
N GLY A 158 13.18 9.67 19.01
CA GLY A 158 12.40 9.17 17.87
C GLY A 158 11.54 7.93 18.09
N LYS A 159 10.73 7.87 19.15
CA LYS A 159 9.50 7.05 19.10
C LYS A 159 8.52 7.69 18.12
N VAL A 160 8.65 7.36 16.84
CA VAL A 160 7.72 7.80 15.80
C VAL A 160 6.35 7.24 16.17
N ILE A 161 5.41 8.10 16.52
CA ILE A 161 4.01 7.71 16.76
C ILE A 161 3.49 7.15 15.44
N LEU A 162 3.35 5.84 15.40
CA LEU A 162 3.12 5.09 14.17
C LEU A 162 1.67 5.13 13.70
N GLY A 163 0.72 5.78 14.37
CA GLY A 163 -0.69 5.86 13.92
C GLY A 163 -1.32 7.25 14.10
N PRO A 164 -2.65 7.41 13.87
CA PRO A 164 -3.30 8.72 13.82
C PRO A 164 -3.22 9.44 15.18
N PRO A 165 -2.40 10.50 15.35
CA PRO A 165 -2.01 10.91 16.69
C PRO A 165 -3.15 11.49 17.52
N ARG A 166 -4.14 12.11 16.87
CA ARG A 166 -5.39 12.53 17.52
C ARG A 166 -6.15 11.37 18.15
N LEU A 167 -6.26 10.22 17.48
CA LEU A 167 -6.95 9.06 18.04
C LEU A 167 -6.19 8.45 19.21
N TYR A 168 -4.85 8.48 19.18
CA TYR A 168 -4.02 8.06 20.31
C TYR A 168 -4.15 9.01 21.50
N GLN A 169 -4.27 10.32 21.25
CA GLN A 169 -4.53 11.30 22.30
C GLN A 169 -5.89 11.05 22.96
N GLU A 170 -6.96 10.91 22.16
CA GLU A 170 -8.31 10.60 22.67
C GLU A 170 -8.34 9.25 23.43
N LEU A 171 -7.57 8.25 22.99
CA LEU A 171 -7.41 6.98 23.71
C LEU A 171 -6.72 7.18 25.07
N HIS A 172 -5.65 7.98 25.12
CA HIS A 172 -4.94 8.28 26.36
C HIS A 172 -5.82 9.06 27.36
N GLU A 173 -6.64 9.99 26.86
CA GLU A 173 -7.64 10.70 27.67
C GLU A 173 -8.63 9.71 28.29
N LEU A 174 -9.22 8.80 27.50
CA LEU A 174 -10.13 7.78 28.04
C LEU A 174 -9.47 6.81 29.04
N GLN A 175 -8.20 6.45 28.82
CA GLN A 175 -7.44 5.61 29.75
C GLN A 175 -7.16 6.33 31.07
N HIS A 176 -6.86 7.63 31.01
CA HIS A 176 -6.71 8.46 32.19
C HIS A 176 -8.04 8.57 32.95
N ASP A 177 -9.12 8.87 32.25
CA ASP A 177 -10.47 8.97 32.82
C ASP A 177 -10.88 7.66 33.50
N LEU A 178 -10.62 6.51 32.88
CA LEU A 178 -10.88 5.20 33.49
C LEU A 178 -10.11 5.05 34.81
N SER A 179 -8.82 5.40 34.84
CA SER A 179 -8.02 5.33 36.07
C SER A 179 -8.57 6.22 37.19
N VAL A 180 -9.04 7.43 36.85
CA VAL A 180 -9.68 8.34 37.81
C VAL A 180 -11.00 7.75 38.31
N VAL A 181 -11.84 7.22 37.42
CA VAL A 181 -13.14 6.62 37.80
C VAL A 181 -12.95 5.35 38.65
N GLU A 182 -11.91 4.56 38.40
CA GLU A 182 -11.56 3.41 39.25
C GLU A 182 -11.19 3.85 40.67
N GLN A 183 -10.44 4.95 40.81
CA GLN A 183 -10.15 5.53 42.14
C GLN A 183 -11.41 6.06 42.82
N VAL A 184 -12.28 6.76 42.09
CA VAL A 184 -13.58 7.22 42.59
C VAL A 184 -14.44 6.03 43.02
N THR A 185 -14.45 4.94 42.26
CA THR A 185 -15.17 3.70 42.60
C THR A 185 -14.70 3.14 43.94
N GLY A 186 -13.38 3.13 44.17
CA GLY A 186 -12.79 2.74 45.46
C GLY A 186 -13.26 3.64 46.62
N LEU A 187 -13.27 4.96 46.41
CA LEU A 187 -13.76 5.92 47.42
C LEU A 187 -15.25 5.76 47.70
N VAL A 188 -16.08 5.57 46.67
CA VAL A 188 -17.52 5.31 46.80
C VAL A 188 -17.78 4.05 47.62
N GLY A 189 -16.92 3.02 47.52
CA GLY A 189 -16.99 1.82 48.34
C GLY A 189 -16.75 2.03 49.84
N THR A 190 -16.20 3.17 50.26
CA THR A 190 -15.98 3.51 51.67
C THR A 190 -17.13 4.27 52.32
N LEU A 191 -18.15 4.67 51.54
CA LEU A 191 -19.30 5.41 52.04
C LEU A 191 -20.12 4.54 53.00
N GLN A 192 -20.50 5.11 54.14
CA GLN A 192 -21.34 4.43 55.14
C GLN A 192 -22.84 4.59 54.88
N GLY A 193 -23.22 5.55 54.04
CA GLY A 193 -24.61 5.82 53.67
C GLY A 193 -25.05 5.10 52.40
N ILE A 194 -26.36 4.90 52.25
CA ILE A 194 -26.97 4.33 51.03
C ILE A 194 -27.43 5.50 50.15
N TYR A 195 -26.79 5.67 49.01
CA TYR A 195 -27.12 6.73 48.05
C TYR A 195 -27.57 6.14 46.72
N GLN A 196 -28.65 6.69 46.17
CA GLN A 196 -29.30 6.14 44.98
C GLN A 196 -28.44 6.32 43.71
N ASN A 197 -27.75 7.46 43.58
CA ASN A 197 -26.97 7.82 42.39
C ASN A 197 -25.45 7.73 42.58
N LEU A 198 -24.99 7.56 43.82
CA LEU A 198 -23.58 7.47 44.17
C LEU A 198 -23.32 6.19 44.97
N ASN A 199 -23.28 5.07 44.25
CA ASN A 199 -23.03 3.74 44.81
C ASN A 199 -22.07 2.96 43.92
N THR A 200 -21.57 1.84 44.44
CA THR A 200 -20.59 1.00 43.77
C THR A 200 -21.10 0.43 42.45
N THR A 201 -22.40 0.13 42.33
CA THR A 201 -22.98 -0.35 41.08
C THR A 201 -22.92 0.69 39.97
N VAL A 202 -23.34 1.93 40.25
CA VAL A 202 -23.26 3.02 39.27
C VAL A 202 -21.81 3.29 38.89
N ALA A 203 -20.91 3.38 39.87
CA ALA A 203 -19.48 3.62 39.62
C ALA A 203 -18.84 2.50 38.75
N GLN A 204 -19.21 1.24 38.99
CA GLN A 204 -18.78 0.12 38.15
C GLN A 204 -19.34 0.19 36.73
N ASP A 205 -20.58 0.65 36.55
CA ASP A 205 -21.16 0.87 35.21
C ASP A 205 -20.39 1.94 34.43
N TRP A 206 -19.94 3.01 35.08
CA TRP A 206 -19.06 4.02 34.46
C TRP A 206 -17.72 3.42 34.01
N CYS A 207 -17.08 2.59 34.85
CA CYS A 207 -15.86 1.87 34.47
C CYS A 207 -16.07 1.00 33.21
N LEU A 208 -17.16 0.22 33.19
CA LEU A 208 -17.50 -0.62 32.04
C LEU A 208 -17.80 0.21 30.78
N ALA A 209 -18.46 1.36 30.91
CA ALA A 209 -18.71 2.28 29.81
C ALA A 209 -17.41 2.84 29.22
N LEU A 210 -16.48 3.29 30.07
CA LEU A 210 -15.17 3.79 29.64
C LEU A 210 -14.33 2.69 28.97
N GLN A 211 -14.31 1.47 29.52
CA GLN A 211 -13.64 0.33 28.89
C GLN A 211 -14.20 0.02 27.49
N ARG A 212 -15.53 0.11 27.30
CA ARG A 212 -16.15 -0.02 25.97
C ARG A 212 -15.71 1.10 25.02
N LEU A 213 -15.66 2.35 25.49
CA LEU A 213 -15.18 3.48 24.68
C LEU A 213 -13.71 3.32 24.29
N ILE A 214 -12.85 2.89 25.20
CA ILE A 214 -11.44 2.56 24.95
C ILE A 214 -11.33 1.53 23.82
N ARG A 215 -12.08 0.42 23.93
CA ARG A 215 -12.09 -0.63 22.91
C ARG A 215 -12.55 -0.11 21.54
N ILE A 216 -13.62 0.69 21.50
CA ILE A 216 -14.09 1.33 20.26
C ILE A 216 -13.00 2.23 19.67
N LYS A 217 -12.27 3.00 20.50
CA LYS A 217 -11.15 3.83 20.04
C LYS A 217 -9.98 3.02 19.50
N GLU A 218 -9.62 1.92 20.15
CA GLU A 218 -8.60 0.99 19.63
C GLU A 218 -8.99 0.42 18.26
N GLU A 219 -10.25 0.04 18.09
CA GLU A 219 -10.78 -0.44 16.80
C GLU A 219 -10.75 0.66 15.72
N GLN A 220 -11.06 1.92 16.07
CA GLN A 220 -10.92 3.07 15.17
C GLN A 220 -9.47 3.29 14.74
N ILE A 221 -8.51 3.19 15.66
CA ILE A 221 -7.06 3.28 15.36
C ILE A 221 -6.64 2.17 14.41
N GLN A 222 -7.05 0.93 14.70
CA GLN A 222 -6.75 -0.22 13.84
C GLN A 222 -7.34 -0.04 12.44
N SER A 223 -8.61 0.39 12.36
CA SER A 223 -9.28 0.67 11.09
C SER A 223 -8.56 1.75 10.28
N ALA A 224 -8.18 2.86 10.90
CA ALA A 224 -7.41 3.91 10.24
C ALA A 224 -6.02 3.42 9.75
N ASN A 225 -5.39 2.52 10.50
CA ASN A 225 -4.10 1.93 10.12
C ASN A 225 -4.21 0.95 8.93
N LYS A 226 -5.39 0.35 8.67
CA LYS A 226 -5.63 -0.51 7.50
C LYS A 226 -5.50 0.26 6.18
N CYS A 227 -5.76 1.56 6.17
CA CYS A 227 -5.61 2.42 4.99
C CYS A 227 -4.34 3.27 5.01
N ARG A 228 -3.40 3.02 5.93
CA ARG A 228 -2.19 3.84 6.05
C ARG A 228 -0.95 3.12 5.54
N LEU A 229 -0.44 3.59 4.40
CA LEU A 229 0.80 3.16 3.77
C LEU A 229 1.96 4.03 4.26
N ARG A 230 3.00 3.42 4.81
CA ARG A 230 4.22 4.13 5.25
C ARG A 230 5.38 3.64 4.43
N LEU A 231 6.09 4.58 3.82
CA LEU A 231 7.26 4.30 2.99
C LEU A 231 8.45 5.04 3.56
N GLN A 232 9.52 4.32 3.85
CA GLN A 232 10.83 4.90 4.08
C GLN A 232 11.50 5.13 2.72
N VAL A 233 11.83 6.38 2.43
CA VAL A 233 12.35 6.82 1.14
C VAL A 233 13.74 7.43 1.35
N PRO A 234 14.73 7.19 0.46
CA PRO A 234 16.03 7.85 0.53
C PRO A 234 15.87 9.36 0.37
N GLY A 235 16.46 10.11 1.29
CA GLY A 235 16.57 11.56 1.26
C GLY A 235 17.92 12.03 0.74
N LYS A 236 18.08 13.35 0.66
CA LYS A 236 19.40 13.94 0.41
C LYS A 236 20.34 13.60 1.57
N PRO A 237 21.61 13.26 1.31
CA PRO A 237 22.58 13.00 2.37
C PRO A 237 22.72 14.23 3.26
N ASP A 238 23.04 14.00 4.54
CA ASP A 238 23.28 15.09 5.49
C ASP A 238 24.54 15.90 5.11
N LYS A 239 24.80 17.00 5.82
CA LYS A 239 26.01 17.82 5.59
C LYS A 239 27.33 17.05 5.74
N SER A 240 27.30 15.87 6.36
CA SER A 240 28.45 14.96 6.51
C SER A 240 28.51 13.84 5.46
N GLY A 241 27.61 13.86 4.46
CA GLY A 241 27.55 12.85 3.41
C GLY A 241 26.87 11.54 3.80
N ARG A 242 26.31 11.43 5.02
CA ARG A 242 25.67 10.19 5.47
C ARG A 242 24.31 10.02 4.79
N PRO A 243 23.96 8.80 4.35
CA PRO A 243 22.63 8.52 3.82
C PRO A 243 21.57 8.81 4.89
N VAL A 244 20.57 9.61 4.52
CA VAL A 244 19.41 9.86 5.36
C VAL A 244 18.20 9.29 4.66
N SER A 245 17.30 8.65 5.40
CA SER A 245 15.98 8.26 4.92
C SER A 245 14.92 9.02 5.69
N PHE A 246 13.78 9.28 5.04
CA PHE A 246 12.64 9.93 5.66
C PHE A 246 11.38 9.10 5.46
N MET A 247 10.45 9.20 6.41
CA MET A 247 9.17 8.50 6.32
C MET A 247 8.15 9.36 5.58
N VAL A 248 7.52 8.78 4.57
CA VAL A 248 6.34 9.33 3.92
C VAL A 248 5.13 8.50 4.31
N VAL A 249 4.06 9.17 4.72
CA VAL A 249 2.80 8.52 5.12
C VAL A 249 1.71 8.90 4.12
N PHE A 250 1.16 7.88 3.46
CA PHE A 250 0.01 8.00 2.56
C PHE A 250 -1.22 7.35 3.20
N ASN A 251 -2.36 8.03 3.08
CA ASN A 251 -3.66 7.39 3.31
C ASN A 251 -4.20 6.93 1.94
N THR A 252 -4.49 5.64 1.84
CA THR A 252 -5.09 4.99 0.68
C THR A 252 -6.61 5.09 0.73
N PRO A 253 -7.31 5.08 -0.42
CA PRO A 253 -8.77 5.16 -0.45
C PRO A 253 -9.45 3.94 0.19
N SER A 254 -8.77 2.79 0.23
CA SER A 254 -9.28 1.57 0.86
C SER A 254 -8.14 0.71 1.42
N PRO A 255 -8.45 -0.25 2.32
CA PRO A 255 -7.49 -1.25 2.77
C PRO A 255 -6.93 -2.08 1.61
N LEU A 256 -7.77 -2.41 0.63
CA LEU A 256 -7.37 -3.16 -0.57
C LEU A 256 -6.33 -2.39 -1.39
N SER A 257 -6.49 -1.07 -1.51
CA SER A 257 -5.48 -0.22 -2.17
C SER A 257 -4.14 -0.29 -1.44
N LYS A 258 -4.09 -0.18 -0.09
CA LYS A 258 -2.84 -0.34 0.68
C LYS A 258 -2.17 -1.68 0.39
N ILE A 259 -2.93 -2.77 0.40
CA ILE A 259 -2.38 -4.09 0.14
C ILE A 259 -1.86 -4.19 -1.30
N SER A 260 -2.61 -3.67 -2.28
CA SER A 260 -2.15 -3.56 -3.68
C SER A 260 -0.83 -2.83 -3.78
N TRP A 261 -0.68 -1.67 -3.12
CA TRP A 261 0.57 -0.91 -3.07
C TRP A 261 1.74 -1.71 -2.50
N VAL A 262 1.56 -2.34 -1.33
CA VAL A 262 2.63 -3.11 -0.70
C VAL A 262 3.02 -4.31 -1.57
N ASN A 263 2.04 -5.03 -2.12
CA ASN A 263 2.28 -6.19 -2.98
C ASN A 263 2.96 -5.81 -4.28
N ARG A 264 2.47 -4.79 -4.99
CA ARG A 264 3.06 -4.33 -6.25
C ARG A 264 4.48 -3.80 -6.04
N LEU A 265 4.72 -3.07 -4.95
CA LEU A 265 6.07 -2.61 -4.58
C LEU A 265 7.00 -3.79 -4.30
N HIS A 266 6.53 -4.82 -3.59
CA HIS A 266 7.30 -6.02 -3.31
C HIS A 266 7.61 -6.82 -4.60
N LEU A 267 6.62 -7.08 -5.44
CA LEU A 267 6.77 -7.79 -6.70
C LEU A 267 7.72 -7.07 -7.65
N ALA A 268 7.59 -5.74 -7.79
CA ALA A 268 8.47 -4.94 -8.64
C ALA A 268 9.94 -4.95 -8.16
N LYS A 269 10.19 -5.12 -6.85
CA LYS A 269 11.54 -5.35 -6.34
C LYS A 269 12.07 -6.76 -6.61
N ILE A 270 11.21 -7.78 -6.47
CA ILE A 270 11.60 -9.16 -6.79
C ILE A 270 11.96 -9.28 -8.27
N ALA A 271 11.18 -8.65 -9.15
CA ALA A 271 11.43 -8.62 -10.59
C ALA A 271 12.78 -8.03 -10.98
N GLN A 272 13.37 -7.17 -10.13
CA GLN A 272 14.70 -6.58 -10.35
C GLN A 272 15.86 -7.46 -9.87
N ARG A 273 15.60 -8.58 -9.21
CA ARG A 273 16.67 -9.46 -8.74
C ARG A 273 17.28 -10.24 -9.90
N GLU A 274 18.55 -10.59 -9.75
CA GLU A 274 19.31 -11.35 -10.76
C GLU A 274 18.65 -12.70 -11.08
N GLU A 275 17.97 -13.33 -10.11
CA GLU A 275 17.26 -14.58 -10.35
C GLU A 275 16.13 -14.44 -11.40
N ASN A 276 15.58 -13.23 -11.54
CA ASN A 276 14.48 -12.91 -12.45
C ASN A 276 14.93 -12.25 -13.75
N THR A 277 16.24 -12.12 -14.00
CA THR A 277 16.70 -11.66 -15.31
C THR A 277 16.38 -12.72 -16.37
N PRO A 278 15.77 -12.34 -17.50
CA PRO A 278 15.40 -13.30 -18.54
C PRO A 278 16.66 -13.99 -19.09
N GLY A 279 16.73 -15.31 -18.94
CA GLY A 279 17.86 -16.13 -19.42
C GLY A 279 17.86 -16.36 -20.94
N TRP A 280 16.78 -15.98 -21.63
CA TRP A 280 16.58 -16.13 -23.07
C TRP A 280 15.99 -14.84 -23.63
N ILE A 281 16.67 -14.25 -24.61
CA ILE A 281 16.19 -13.13 -25.41
C ILE A 281 15.56 -13.77 -26.65
N CYS A 282 14.24 -13.66 -26.80
CA CYS A 282 13.56 -14.20 -27.98
C CYS A 282 13.83 -13.26 -29.17
N ALA A 283 14.40 -13.76 -30.26
CA ALA A 283 14.83 -12.95 -31.41
C ALA A 283 13.67 -12.24 -32.15
N GLU A 284 12.43 -12.72 -31.98
CA GLU A 284 11.22 -12.12 -32.55
C GLU A 284 10.48 -11.19 -31.56
N ASP A 285 10.93 -11.13 -30.30
CA ASP A 285 10.40 -10.20 -29.30
C ASP A 285 11.19 -8.91 -29.46
N ASP A 286 10.79 -8.08 -30.46
CA ASP A 286 11.09 -6.65 -30.45
C ASP A 286 10.85 -6.20 -29.02
N GLY A 287 11.88 -5.83 -28.24
CA GLY A 287 11.83 -5.64 -26.77
C GLY A 287 10.93 -4.51 -26.27
N ARG A 288 9.72 -4.39 -26.84
CA ARG A 288 8.77 -3.29 -26.85
C ARG A 288 7.49 -3.58 -26.06
N THR A 289 7.25 -4.81 -25.58
CA THR A 289 5.85 -5.18 -25.23
C THR A 289 5.62 -6.03 -23.99
N LYS A 290 6.62 -6.44 -23.20
CA LYS A 290 6.34 -7.25 -22.00
C LYS A 290 6.61 -6.49 -20.72
N ALA A 291 5.51 -6.16 -20.03
CA ALA A 291 5.56 -5.67 -18.66
C ALA A 291 6.29 -6.69 -17.78
N PRO A 292 7.16 -6.26 -16.83
CA PRO A 292 8.03 -7.12 -16.03
C PRO A 292 7.31 -8.03 -15.00
N LEU A 293 5.99 -8.15 -15.11
CA LEU A 293 5.13 -9.01 -14.28
C LEU A 293 4.35 -10.04 -15.10
N TRP A 294 4.68 -10.22 -16.38
CA TRP A 294 4.02 -11.18 -17.26
C TRP A 294 4.44 -12.63 -17.01
N CYS A 295 5.62 -12.84 -16.44
CA CYS A 295 6.15 -14.15 -16.06
C CYS A 295 6.07 -14.35 -14.53
N PRO A 296 5.96 -15.62 -14.06
CA PRO A 296 6.11 -15.93 -12.65
C PRO A 296 7.46 -15.43 -12.13
N LEU A 297 7.45 -14.70 -11.01
CA LEU A 297 8.66 -14.21 -10.37
C LEU A 297 9.23 -15.24 -9.39
N LEU A 298 10.53 -15.50 -9.49
CA LEU A 298 11.30 -16.32 -8.57
C LEU A 298 11.61 -15.53 -7.29
N SER A 299 11.14 -16.02 -6.15
CA SER A 299 11.41 -15.41 -4.85
C SER A 299 12.83 -15.71 -4.34
N CYS A 300 13.32 -16.93 -4.57
CA CYS A 300 14.68 -17.36 -4.24
C CYS A 300 15.07 -18.61 -5.05
N ARG A 301 16.38 -18.86 -5.18
CA ARG A 301 16.92 -20.15 -5.64
C ARG A 301 17.16 -21.04 -4.42
N MET A 302 16.57 -22.22 -4.38
CA MET A 302 16.87 -23.22 -3.35
C MET A 302 17.75 -24.33 -3.95
N PRO A 303 18.94 -24.59 -3.38
CA PRO A 303 19.76 -25.71 -3.83
C PRO A 303 19.05 -27.02 -3.48
N VAL A 304 18.72 -27.82 -4.49
CA VAL A 304 18.04 -29.12 -4.31
C VAL A 304 18.98 -30.17 -3.73
N PHE A 305 20.29 -30.04 -3.95
CA PHE A 305 21.30 -30.94 -3.41
C PHE A 305 22.23 -30.19 -2.46
N THR A 306 22.57 -30.82 -1.34
CA THR A 306 23.72 -30.40 -0.54
C THR A 306 25.00 -30.80 -1.28
N SER A 307 26.09 -30.05 -1.10
CA SER A 307 27.35 -30.22 -1.84
C SER A 307 27.99 -31.62 -1.79
N LYS A 308 27.43 -32.55 -1.00
CA LYS A 308 27.89 -33.93 -0.83
C LYS A 308 27.13 -34.97 -1.66
N ALA A 309 26.12 -34.60 -2.44
CA ALA A 309 25.37 -35.54 -3.31
C ALA A 309 25.76 -35.35 -4.79
N GLN A 310 26.95 -35.80 -5.17
CA GLN A 310 27.50 -35.63 -6.54
C GLN A 310 26.82 -36.51 -7.61
N GLU A 311 25.93 -37.46 -7.24
CA GLU A 311 25.34 -38.41 -8.19
C GLU A 311 23.84 -38.19 -8.50
N CYS A 312 23.18 -37.22 -7.87
CA CYS A 312 21.76 -37.02 -8.10
C CYS A 312 21.50 -36.13 -9.34
N LYS A 313 20.98 -36.73 -10.42
CA LYS A 313 20.44 -36.00 -11.59
C LYS A 313 18.97 -35.64 -11.36
N LEU A 314 18.65 -34.36 -11.22
CA LEU A 314 17.28 -33.85 -11.29
C LEU A 314 16.73 -34.09 -12.71
N LYS A 315 15.69 -34.92 -12.86
CA LYS A 315 15.18 -35.33 -14.19
C LYS A 315 14.06 -34.45 -14.74
N ALA A 316 13.23 -33.86 -13.87
CA ALA A 316 12.25 -32.85 -14.25
C ALA A 316 11.65 -32.21 -12.99
N ALA A 317 11.29 -30.93 -13.09
CA ALA A 317 10.33 -30.32 -12.21
C ALA A 317 9.55 -29.23 -12.99
N LEU A 318 8.22 -29.29 -12.87
CA LEU A 318 7.31 -28.26 -13.32
C LEU A 318 6.18 -28.21 -12.31
N HIS A 319 6.16 -27.18 -11.48
CA HIS A 319 4.97 -26.84 -10.71
C HIS A 319 4.48 -25.45 -11.13
N ASN A 320 3.30 -25.43 -11.76
CA ASN A 320 2.56 -24.20 -12.01
C ASN A 320 1.28 -24.18 -11.16
N PRO A 321 1.22 -23.40 -10.08
CA PRO A 321 -0.03 -22.91 -9.55
C PRO A 321 -0.20 -21.46 -9.99
N VAL A 322 -0.59 -21.21 -11.25
CA VAL A 322 -1.33 -19.98 -11.55
C VAL A 322 -2.73 -20.20 -11.02
N GLN A 323 -2.95 -19.76 -9.78
CA GLN A 323 -4.11 -19.00 -9.34
C GLN A 323 -3.98 -18.83 -7.83
N CYS A 324 -3.31 -17.76 -7.39
CA CYS A 324 -3.62 -17.20 -6.07
C CYS A 324 -4.43 -15.93 -6.29
N ALA A 325 -5.72 -16.13 -6.57
CA ALA A 325 -6.74 -15.09 -6.43
C ALA A 325 -7.06 -14.77 -4.95
N LEU A 326 -6.23 -15.22 -4.01
CA LEU A 326 -6.45 -15.00 -2.59
C LEU A 326 -5.26 -14.22 -2.01
N LEU A 327 -5.43 -12.90 -2.05
CA LEU A 327 -4.98 -12.00 -0.99
C LEU A 327 -5.38 -12.61 0.36
N GLY A 328 -4.52 -13.45 0.91
CA GLY A 328 -4.71 -14.05 2.23
C GLY A 328 -4.76 -12.93 3.26
N PHE A 329 -5.96 -12.63 3.77
CA PHE A 329 -6.15 -11.75 4.90
C PHE A 329 -5.43 -12.36 6.10
N SER A 330 -4.22 -11.87 6.41
CA SER A 330 -3.73 -11.91 7.77
C SER A 330 -3.95 -10.54 8.40
N ALA A 331 -4.65 -10.50 9.53
CA ALA A 331 -4.85 -9.29 10.32
C ALA A 331 -3.53 -8.70 10.87
N ALA A 332 -2.39 -9.35 10.61
CA ALA A 332 -1.07 -9.00 11.12
C ALA A 332 0.03 -8.83 10.04
N SER A 333 -0.20 -9.23 8.78
CA SER A 333 0.82 -9.18 7.73
C SER A 333 0.20 -9.02 6.34
N THR A 334 0.78 -8.15 5.51
CA THR A 334 0.44 -8.06 4.07
C THR A 334 1.26 -9.03 3.20
N SER A 335 2.03 -9.94 3.80
CA SER A 335 2.87 -10.89 3.07
C SER A 335 2.05 -11.85 2.21
N LEU A 336 2.38 -11.93 0.91
CA LEU A 336 1.83 -12.91 -0.02
C LEU A 336 2.18 -14.35 0.44
N PRO A 337 1.25 -15.31 0.33
CA PRO A 337 1.60 -16.72 0.41
C PRO A 337 2.56 -17.07 -0.73
N GLN A 338 3.71 -17.65 -0.39
CA GLN A 338 4.72 -18.05 -1.37
C GLN A 338 4.34 -19.41 -1.97
N GLY A 339 4.21 -19.47 -3.29
CA GLY A 339 4.18 -20.73 -4.04
C GLY A 339 5.60 -21.22 -4.30
N TYR A 340 5.80 -22.54 -4.35
CA TYR A 340 7.09 -23.14 -4.69
C TYR A 340 7.07 -23.58 -6.15
N LEU A 341 8.02 -23.08 -6.93
CA LEU A 341 8.34 -23.60 -8.25
C LEU A 341 9.57 -24.48 -8.07
N TRP A 342 9.40 -25.80 -8.21
CA TRP A 342 10.48 -26.77 -8.15
C TRP A 342 11.08 -26.96 -9.53
#